data_AF-A0A7Y6ALT1-F1
#
_entry.id   AF-A0A7Y6ALT1-F1
#
_cell.length_a   1.000
_cell.length_b   1.000
_cell.length_c   1.000
_cell.angle_alpha   90.00
_cell.angle_beta   90.00
_cell.angle_gamma   90.00
#
_symmetry.space_group_name_H-M   'P 1'
#
loop_
_entity.id
_entity.type
_entity.pdbx_description
1 polymer ?
#
loop_
_entity_poly.entity_id
_entity_poly.type
_entity_poly.pdbx_seq_one_letter_code
_entity_poly.pdbx_strand_id
1 'polypeptide(L)'
;MVISKRNWPTRPESSSWGEFGADENRGRLNLLTPEKVRRGPAFALSLPLDLGGNRLKANRLRPAIRPNLPQGHVNFNGSVGALNDTPAVLKLQYSTPRHSLAHAC
;
A
#
# COMPACT_ATOMS: atom_id res chain seq x y z
N MET A 1 -10.22 9.00 32.86
CA MET A 1 -9.86 7.56 32.94
C MET A 1 -10.65 6.83 31.86
N VAL A 2 -10.05 6.60 30.69
CA VAL A 2 -10.71 5.88 29.59
C VAL A 2 -10.49 4.39 29.85
N ILE A 3 -11.56 3.68 30.19
CA ILE A 3 -11.54 2.22 30.33
C ILE A 3 -11.60 1.66 28.91
N SER A 4 -10.48 1.16 28.37
CA SER A 4 -10.50 0.49 27.07
C SER A 4 -11.26 -0.84 27.21
N LYS A 5 -12.53 -0.88 26.78
CA LYS A 5 -13.33 -2.10 26.78
C LYS A 5 -12.76 -3.09 25.77
N ARG A 6 -12.40 -4.29 26.24
CA ARG A 6 -11.98 -5.42 25.41
C ARG A 6 -13.22 -5.96 24.68
N ASN A 7 -13.38 -5.65 23.39
CA ASN A 7 -14.58 -5.97 22.61
C ASN A 7 -14.60 -7.40 22.01
N TRP A 8 -13.76 -8.32 22.50
CA TRP A 8 -13.73 -9.70 22.05
C TRP A 8 -14.08 -10.66 23.19
N PRO A 9 -15.02 -11.62 22.99
CA PRO A 9 -15.47 -12.52 24.05
C PRO A 9 -14.42 -13.58 24.41
N THR A 10 -13.69 -14.10 23.43
CA THR A 10 -12.60 -15.07 23.62
C THR A 10 -11.49 -14.78 22.61
N ARG A 11 -10.25 -14.69 23.06
CA ARG A 11 -9.07 -14.56 22.19
C ARG A 11 -8.66 -15.96 21.74
N PRO A 12 -8.58 -16.22 20.41
CA PRO A 12 -8.02 -17.46 19.91
C PRO A 12 -6.57 -17.65 20.36
N GLU A 13 -6.15 -18.88 20.63
CA GLU A 13 -4.85 -19.20 21.23
C GLU A 13 -3.66 -18.60 20.45
N SER A 14 -3.68 -18.71 19.13
CA SER A 14 -2.64 -18.21 18.22
C SER A 14 -2.80 -16.75 17.77
N SER A 15 -3.79 -16.02 18.30
CA SER A 15 -4.03 -14.62 17.96
C SER A 15 -2.99 -13.70 18.62
N SER A 16 -2.87 -12.46 18.14
CA SER A 16 -2.11 -11.37 18.78
C SER A 16 -3.03 -10.28 19.36
N TRP A 17 -4.35 -10.54 19.44
CA TRP A 17 -5.31 -9.56 19.95
C TRP A 17 -5.00 -9.14 21.39
N GLY A 18 -4.94 -7.83 21.60
CA GLY A 18 -4.66 -7.22 22.89
C GLY A 18 -3.20 -7.30 23.35
N GLU A 19 -2.28 -7.89 22.55
CA GLU A 19 -0.86 -8.00 22.89
C GLU A 19 -0.19 -6.62 23.01
N PHE A 20 -0.61 -5.67 22.17
CA PHE A 20 -0.06 -4.31 22.10
C PHE A 20 -1.03 -3.23 22.63
N GLY A 21 -2.11 -3.63 23.30
CA GLY A 21 -3.19 -2.74 23.74
C GLY A 21 -4.53 -3.06 23.07
N ALA A 22 -5.63 -2.61 23.69
CA ALA A 22 -6.98 -2.90 23.21
C ALA A 22 -7.39 -2.07 21.98
N ASP A 23 -6.87 -0.85 21.85
CA ASP A 23 -7.18 0.11 20.77
C ASP A 23 -6.10 0.13 19.66
N GLU A 24 -5.30 -0.93 19.59
CA GLU A 24 -4.13 -1.00 18.71
C GLU A 24 -4.49 -1.39 17.27
N ASN A 25 -3.80 -0.80 16.28
CA ASN A 25 -4.14 -0.93 14.85
C ASN A 25 -2.99 -1.25 13.88
N ARG A 26 -1.77 -1.50 14.38
CA ARG A 26 -0.54 -1.80 13.62
C ARG A 26 -0.15 -3.28 13.70
N GLY A 27 -0.64 -4.01 14.70
CA GLY A 27 -0.35 -5.42 14.93
C GLY A 27 1.15 -5.69 15.06
N ARG A 28 1.66 -6.69 14.33
CA ARG A 28 3.08 -7.09 14.41
C ARG A 28 4.07 -6.05 13.89
N LEU A 29 3.62 -4.97 13.25
CA LEU A 29 4.53 -3.86 12.92
C LEU A 29 5.17 -3.24 14.17
N ASN A 30 4.56 -3.39 15.35
CA ASN A 30 5.15 -2.96 16.63
C ASN A 30 6.43 -3.71 17.00
N LEU A 31 6.72 -4.86 16.36
CA LEU A 31 7.97 -5.59 16.58
C LEU A 31 9.17 -4.96 15.86
N LEU A 32 8.95 -4.00 14.96
CA LEU A 32 10.01 -3.27 14.28
C LEU A 32 10.57 -2.19 15.21
N THR A 33 11.86 -2.27 15.50
CA THR A 33 12.58 -1.31 16.35
C THR A 33 13.77 -0.72 15.61
N PRO A 34 14.27 0.48 15.98
CA PRO A 34 15.43 1.09 15.33
C PRO A 34 16.67 0.19 15.32
N GLU A 35 16.88 -0.60 16.37
CA GLU A 35 18.02 -1.52 16.52
C GLU A 35 17.99 -2.66 15.50
N LYS A 36 16.81 -2.97 14.93
CA LYS A 36 16.64 -4.01 13.89
C LYS A 36 16.89 -3.49 12.47
N VAL A 37 17.08 -2.19 12.29
CA VAL A 37 17.32 -1.58 10.97
C VAL A 37 18.80 -1.68 10.61
N ARG A 38 19.12 -2.35 9.50
CA ARG A 38 20.49 -2.47 8.95
C ARG A 38 20.55 -1.84 7.57
N ARG A 39 21.70 -1.24 7.22
CA ARG A 39 21.97 -0.71 5.88
C ARG A 39 22.75 -1.75 5.07
N GLY A 40 22.48 -1.83 3.77
CA GLY A 40 23.11 -2.76 2.84
C GLY A 40 22.77 -2.40 1.38
N PRO A 41 23.25 -3.20 0.41
CA PRO A 41 22.90 -3.02 -0.99
C PRO A 41 21.38 -3.12 -1.20
N ALA A 42 20.86 -2.30 -2.12
CA ALA A 42 19.44 -2.24 -2.44
C ALA A 42 19.12 -3.05 -3.71
N PHE A 43 18.11 -3.91 -3.63
CA PHE A 43 17.59 -4.70 -4.76
C PHE A 43 16.09 -4.44 -4.91
N ALA A 44 15.63 -4.24 -6.14
CA ALA A 44 14.21 -4.10 -6.42
C ALA A 44 13.51 -5.48 -6.39
N LEU A 45 12.53 -5.64 -5.51
CA LEU A 45 11.68 -6.85 -5.42
C LEU A 45 10.28 -6.63 -6.02
N SER A 46 10.04 -5.47 -6.63
CA SER A 46 8.78 -5.12 -7.27
C SER A 46 8.79 -5.47 -8.74
N LEU A 47 7.64 -5.92 -9.26
CA LEU A 47 7.41 -5.99 -10.69
C LEU A 47 7.07 -4.59 -11.25
N PRO A 48 7.44 -4.30 -12.50
CA PRO A 48 6.90 -3.15 -13.23
C PRO A 48 5.35 -3.11 -13.18
N LEU A 49 4.79 -1.90 -13.13
CA LEU A 49 3.34 -1.72 -12.96
C LEU A 49 2.51 -2.23 -14.14
N ASP A 50 3.11 -2.39 -15.31
CA ASP A 50 2.52 -2.97 -16.52
C ASP A 50 2.62 -4.51 -16.55
N LEU A 51 3.54 -5.10 -15.76
CA LEU A 51 3.75 -6.54 -15.63
C LEU A 51 3.05 -7.17 -14.41
N GLY A 52 2.26 -6.38 -13.66
CA GLY A 52 1.30 -6.93 -12.72
C GLY A 52 0.25 -7.80 -13.42
N GLY A 53 -0.56 -8.53 -12.66
CA GLY A 53 -1.46 -9.52 -13.24
C GLY A 53 -2.79 -9.62 -12.50
N ASN A 54 -3.85 -9.90 -13.25
CA ASN A 54 -5.20 -10.08 -12.73
C ASN A 54 -5.61 -11.56 -12.60
N ARG A 55 -4.64 -12.49 -12.69
CA ARG A 55 -4.89 -13.95 -12.70
C ARG A 55 -5.76 -14.43 -11.53
N LEU A 56 -5.55 -13.86 -10.35
CA LEU A 56 -6.31 -14.23 -9.14
C LEU A 56 -7.70 -13.57 -9.06
N LYS A 57 -7.86 -12.40 -9.68
CA LYS A 57 -9.09 -11.59 -9.64
C LYS A 57 -9.17 -10.74 -10.91
N ALA A 58 -10.04 -11.10 -11.84
CA ALA A 58 -10.21 -10.44 -13.13
C ALA A 58 -10.52 -8.93 -13.02
N ASN A 59 -11.18 -8.49 -11.95
CA ASN A 59 -11.51 -7.08 -11.70
C ASN A 59 -10.30 -6.20 -11.28
N ARG A 60 -9.12 -6.80 -11.09
CA ARG A 60 -7.86 -6.06 -10.90
C ARG A 60 -7.34 -5.60 -12.25
N LEU A 61 -8.01 -4.61 -12.82
CA LEU A 61 -7.63 -4.04 -14.10
C LEU A 61 -6.22 -3.43 -14.04
N ARG A 62 -5.55 -3.42 -15.19
CA ARG A 62 -4.23 -2.83 -15.35
C ARG A 62 -4.25 -1.33 -15.00
N PRO A 63 -3.13 -0.78 -14.51
CA PRO A 63 -2.95 0.65 -14.34
C PRO A 63 -3.37 1.43 -15.59
N ALA A 64 -4.25 2.42 -15.39
CA ALA A 64 -4.57 3.37 -16.44
C ALA A 64 -3.66 4.59 -16.27
N ILE A 65 -2.66 4.69 -17.14
CA ILE A 65 -1.70 5.78 -17.20
C ILE A 65 -2.15 6.74 -18.31
N ARG A 66 -2.25 8.04 -18.02
CA ARG A 66 -2.69 9.05 -19.01
C ARG A 66 -1.89 10.34 -18.82
N PRO A 67 -1.61 11.10 -19.90
CA PRO A 67 -0.96 12.40 -19.77
C PRO A 67 -1.88 13.39 -19.06
N ASN A 68 -1.30 14.36 -18.36
CA ASN A 68 -2.03 15.56 -17.98
C ASN A 68 -2.37 16.39 -19.22
N LEU A 69 -3.60 16.90 -19.26
CA LEU A 69 -4.15 17.68 -20.39
C LEU A 69 -4.54 19.10 -19.94
N PRO A 70 -3.60 19.94 -19.48
CA PRO A 70 -3.90 21.34 -19.22
C PRO A 70 -4.38 22.02 -20.52
N GLN A 71 -5.51 22.72 -20.42
CA GLN A 71 -6.21 23.32 -21.57
C GLN A 71 -6.45 22.36 -22.76
N GLY A 72 -6.51 21.03 -22.52
CA GLY A 72 -6.75 20.04 -23.57
C GLY A 72 -5.51 19.63 -24.37
N HIS A 73 -4.32 20.14 -24.05
CA HIS A 73 -3.08 19.79 -24.75
C HIS A 73 -2.19 18.92 -23.87
N VAL A 74 -1.48 17.98 -24.50
CA VAL A 74 -0.43 17.21 -23.80
C VAL A 74 0.66 18.19 -23.39
N ASN A 75 0.95 18.25 -22.09
CA ASN A 75 2.04 19.06 -21.57
C ASN A 75 3.37 18.37 -21.89
N PHE A 76 3.90 18.61 -23.10
CA PHE A 76 5.20 18.12 -23.56
C PHE A 76 5.87 19.24 -24.35
N ASN A 77 7.08 19.65 -23.96
CA ASN A 77 7.82 20.79 -24.54
C ASN A 77 7.05 22.15 -24.51
N GLY A 78 6.47 22.51 -23.36
CA GLY A 78 5.86 23.83 -23.15
C GLY A 78 6.87 24.97 -22.95
N SER A 79 6.39 26.22 -23.05
CA SER A 79 7.18 27.46 -22.92
C SER A 79 7.75 27.72 -21.52
N VAL A 80 7.22 27.04 -20.50
CA VAL A 80 7.70 27.06 -19.10
C VAL A 80 8.72 25.96 -18.78
N GLY A 81 9.24 25.28 -19.81
CA GLY A 81 10.11 24.11 -19.68
C GLY A 81 9.35 22.81 -19.97
N ALA A 82 10.08 21.78 -20.39
CA ALA A 82 9.51 20.47 -20.68
C ALA A 82 9.11 19.74 -19.37
N LEU A 83 7.93 20.07 -18.85
CA LEU A 83 7.29 19.30 -17.78
C LEU A 83 6.61 18.06 -18.39
N ASN A 84 6.66 16.93 -17.70
CA ASN A 84 5.98 15.70 -18.10
C ASN A 84 5.31 15.07 -16.87
N ASP A 85 4.04 15.39 -16.70
CA ASP A 85 3.22 14.85 -15.62
C ASP A 85 2.21 13.85 -16.18
N THR A 86 2.16 12.66 -15.57
CA THR A 86 1.33 11.55 -16.04
C THR A 86 0.60 10.89 -14.86
N PRO A 87 -0.67 11.22 -14.60
CA PRO A 87 -1.46 10.54 -13.58
C PRO A 87 -1.66 9.06 -13.90
N ALA A 88 -1.77 8.26 -12.84
CA ALA A 88 -2.10 6.85 -12.91
C ALA A 88 -3.29 6.52 -11.98
N VAL A 89 -4.26 5.78 -12.50
CA VAL A 89 -5.32 5.15 -11.70
C VAL A 89 -4.94 3.69 -11.48
N LEU A 90 -4.80 3.30 -10.21
CA LEU A 90 -4.29 2.00 -9.81
C LEU A 90 -5.30 1.21 -8.98
N LYS A 91 -5.36 -0.10 -9.20
CA LYS A 91 -5.88 -1.04 -8.20
C LYS A 91 -4.70 -1.41 -7.29
N LEU A 92 -4.81 -1.15 -5.99
CA LEU A 92 -3.70 -1.33 -5.03
C LEU A 92 -3.17 -2.76 -4.95
N GLN A 93 -3.95 -3.75 -5.40
CA GLN A 93 -3.58 -5.18 -5.43
C GLN A 93 -3.18 -5.69 -6.83
N TYR A 94 -2.94 -4.82 -7.81
CA TYR A 94 -2.65 -5.21 -9.20
C TYR A 94 -1.24 -5.80 -9.40
N SER A 95 -0.21 -5.08 -8.96
CA SER A 95 1.20 -5.51 -9.03
C SER A 95 1.64 -6.02 -7.65
N THR A 96 2.95 -6.02 -7.35
CA THR A 96 3.54 -6.41 -6.06
C THR A 96 2.90 -5.62 -4.91
N PRO A 97 1.97 -6.21 -4.13
CA PRO A 97 1.17 -5.47 -3.17
C PRO A 97 1.66 -5.69 -1.74
N ARG A 98 1.28 -4.77 -0.85
CA ARG A 98 1.23 -5.03 0.59
C ARG A 98 -0.24 -4.93 1.03
N HIS A 99 -0.74 -5.98 1.66
CA HIS A 99 -2.10 -5.98 2.21
C HIS A 99 -2.06 -5.49 3.66
N SER A 100 -2.91 -4.53 3.99
CA SER A 100 -3.10 -4.07 5.38
C SER A 100 -3.97 -5.06 6.16
N LEU A 101 -4.03 -4.89 7.48
CA LEU A 101 -4.92 -5.68 8.35
C LEU A 101 -6.40 -5.53 7.96
N ALA A 102 -6.79 -4.39 7.38
CA ALA A 102 -8.15 -4.15 6.92
C ALA A 102 -8.48 -4.78 5.56
N HIS A 103 -7.55 -5.49 4.93
CA HIS A 103 -7.80 -6.12 3.63
C HIS A 103 -8.83 -7.26 3.70
N ALA A 104 -8.81 -8.01 4.80
CA ALA A 104 -9.72 -9.11 5.08
C ALA A 104 -9.89 -9.22 6.60
N CYS A 105 -11.10 -9.55 7.04
CA CYS A 105 -11.47 -9.77 8.44
C CYS A 105 -11.93 -11.22 8.65
#